data_AF-A0A7L2DI32-F1
#
_entry.id   AF-A0A7L2DI32-F1
#
_cell.length_a   1.000
_cell.length_b   1.000
_cell.length_c   1.000
_cell.angle_alpha   90.00
_cell.angle_beta   90.00
_cell.angle_gamma   90.00
#
_symmetry.space_group_name_H-M   'P 1'
#
loop_
_entity.id
_entity.type
_entity.pdbx_description
1 polymer ?
#
loop_
_entity_poly.entity_id
_entity_poly.type
_entity_poly.pdbx_seq_one_letter_code
_entity_poly.pdbx_strand_id
1 'polypeptide(L)'
;ILYLFSSSAPAYSFIYISGSVEIPNLTYTNDLSDPTSPKFLLQAKAIQNYLAETYESSFLGKYHLKSVVAAFSDGESGLRAYFWNTFWAP
;
A
#
# COMPACT_ATOMS: atom_id res chain seq x y z
N ILE A 1 7.86 35.89 36.59
CA ILE A 1 7.78 34.44 36.30
C ILE A 1 7.29 34.32 34.86
N LEU A 2 8.13 33.78 33.97
CA LEU A 2 7.80 33.59 32.55
C LEU A 2 7.31 32.15 32.37
N TYR A 3 6.08 31.96 31.89
CA TYR A 3 5.58 30.64 31.51
C TYR A 3 5.80 30.43 30.01
N LEU A 4 6.73 29.53 29.67
CA LEU A 4 6.86 28.99 28.33
C LEU A 4 5.94 27.77 28.22
N PHE A 5 4.78 27.93 27.58
CA PHE A 5 3.99 26.80 27.11
C PHE A 5 4.59 26.31 25.79
N SER A 6 5.47 25.31 25.87
CA SER A 6 5.89 24.59 24.67
C SER A 6 4.83 23.52 24.36
N SER A 7 3.96 23.80 23.40
CA SER A 7 3.16 22.77 22.77
C SER A 7 4.07 21.97 21.83
N SER A 8 4.60 20.84 22.29
CA SER A 8 5.08 19.83 21.36
C SER A 8 3.84 19.17 20.76
N ALA A 9 3.33 19.70 19.64
CA ALA A 9 2.54 18.87 18.76
C ALA A 9 3.35 17.58 18.51
N PRO A 10 2.76 16.37 18.61
CA PRO A 10 3.51 15.19 18.22
C PRO A 10 4.00 15.43 16.79
N ALA A 11 5.29 15.27 16.54
CA ALA A 11 5.81 15.31 15.19
C ALA A 11 5.27 14.07 14.47
N TYR A 12 4.08 14.17 13.89
CA TYR A 12 3.48 13.08 13.15
C TYR A 12 4.46 12.63 12.06
N SER A 13 4.82 11.36 12.07
CA SER A 13 5.70 10.78 11.05
C SER A 13 4.91 9.77 10.20
N PHE A 14 5.25 9.71 8.92
CA PHE A 14 4.68 8.71 8.01
C PHE A 14 5.72 7.62 7.78
N ILE A 15 5.31 6.36 7.94
CA ILE A 15 6.13 5.21 7.63
C ILE A 15 5.67 4.63 6.30
N TYR A 16 6.61 4.40 5.40
CA TYR A 16 6.37 3.78 4.10
C TYR A 16 7.00 2.39 4.10
N ILE A 17 6.19 1.36 3.87
CA ILE A 17 6.65 -0.03 3.80
C ILE A 17 6.34 -0.57 2.41
N SER A 18 7.39 -0.92 1.65
CA SER A 18 7.26 -1.68 0.41
C SER A 18 7.07 -3.16 0.66
N GLY A 19 6.35 -3.81 -0.25
CA GLY A 19 6.31 -5.26 -0.34
C GLY A 19 5.94 -5.71 -1.74
N SER A 20 5.91 -7.03 -1.91
CA SER A 20 5.32 -7.67 -3.07
C SER A 20 4.47 -8.85 -2.65
N VAL A 21 3.39 -9.09 -3.38
CA VAL A 21 2.55 -10.28 -3.24
C VAL A 21 2.45 -10.95 -4.58
N GLU A 22 2.37 -12.28 -4.57
CA GLU A 22 2.13 -13.06 -5.77
C GLU A 22 0.71 -13.62 -5.75
N ILE A 23 0.04 -13.47 -6.88
CA ILE A 23 -1.35 -13.87 -7.04
C ILE A 23 -1.37 -15.05 -8.00
N PRO A 24 -1.60 -16.27 -7.49
CA PRO A 24 -1.56 -17.46 -8.33
C PRO A 24 -2.70 -17.44 -9.35
N ASN A 25 -2.53 -18.17 -10.44
CA ASN A 25 -3.52 -18.31 -11.52
C ASN A 25 -3.88 -17.01 -12.26
N LEU A 26 -3.13 -15.94 -12.06
CA LEU A 26 -3.19 -14.71 -12.85
C LEU A 26 -1.90 -14.59 -13.66
N THR A 27 -2.02 -14.31 -14.96
CA THR A 27 -0.86 -14.22 -15.86
C THR A 27 -0.52 -12.76 -16.14
N TYR A 28 0.76 -12.43 -16.14
CA TYR A 28 1.23 -11.12 -16.57
C TYR A 28 0.94 -10.89 -18.06
N THR A 29 0.53 -9.68 -18.40
CA THR A 29 0.25 -9.26 -19.79
C THR A 29 0.78 -7.85 -20.00
N ASN A 30 1.16 -7.52 -21.23
CA ASN A 30 1.75 -6.22 -21.56
C ASN A 30 0.92 -5.01 -21.12
N ASP A 31 -0.42 -5.10 -21.07
CA ASP A 31 -1.27 -4.00 -20.57
C ASP A 31 -0.97 -3.65 -19.11
N LEU A 32 -0.47 -4.60 -18.32
CA LEU A 32 -0.08 -4.37 -16.92
C LEU A 32 1.28 -3.67 -16.77
N SER A 33 1.98 -3.40 -17.88
CA SER A 33 3.17 -2.53 -17.88
C SER A 33 2.81 -1.05 -17.90
N ASP A 34 1.61 -0.70 -18.38
CA ASP A 34 1.12 0.68 -18.44
C ASP A 34 0.25 0.97 -17.21
N PRO A 35 0.69 1.84 -16.28
CA PRO A 35 -0.05 2.17 -15.07
C PRO A 35 -1.37 2.92 -15.35
N THR A 36 -1.57 3.41 -16.57
CA THR A 36 -2.81 4.09 -17.00
C THR A 36 -3.80 3.14 -17.67
N SER A 37 -3.40 1.90 -17.95
CA SER A 37 -4.27 0.95 -18.63
C SER A 37 -5.46 0.56 -17.74
N PRO A 38 -6.65 0.33 -18.32
CA PRO A 38 -7.82 -0.13 -17.56
C PRO A 38 -7.53 -1.42 -16.78
N LYS A 39 -6.71 -2.31 -17.34
CA LYS A 39 -6.35 -3.59 -16.71
C LYS A 39 -5.46 -3.39 -15.49
N PHE A 40 -4.47 -2.52 -15.58
CA PHE A 40 -3.63 -2.15 -14.43
C PHE A 40 -4.49 -1.56 -13.32
N LEU A 41 -5.33 -0.57 -13.64
CA LEU A 41 -6.14 0.15 -12.66
C LEU A 41 -7.13 -0.78 -11.95
N LEU A 42 -7.78 -1.69 -12.68
CA LEU A 42 -8.70 -2.68 -12.10
C LEU A 42 -7.97 -3.64 -11.16
N GLN A 43 -6.83 -4.19 -11.59
CA GLN A 43 -6.06 -5.14 -10.78
C GLN A 43 -5.45 -4.46 -9.54
N ALA A 44 -4.90 -3.27 -9.72
CA ALA A 44 -4.36 -2.46 -8.63
C ALA A 44 -5.44 -2.17 -7.58
N LYS A 45 -6.65 -1.77 -8.02
CA LYS A 45 -7.77 -1.51 -7.12
C LYS A 45 -8.17 -2.75 -6.32
N ALA A 46 -8.26 -3.92 -6.95
CA ALA A 46 -8.61 -5.16 -6.27
C ALA A 46 -7.60 -5.50 -5.15
N ILE A 47 -6.30 -5.39 -5.43
CA ILE A 47 -5.24 -5.67 -4.45
C ILE A 47 -5.21 -4.62 -3.34
N GLN A 48 -5.38 -3.35 -3.69
CA GLN A 48 -5.44 -2.28 -2.70
C GLN A 48 -6.63 -2.42 -1.75
N ASN A 49 -7.79 -2.84 -2.25
CA ASN A 49 -8.96 -3.15 -1.42
C ASN A 49 -8.67 -4.32 -0.49
N TYR A 50 -8.08 -5.41 -1.00
CA TYR A 50 -7.68 -6.55 -0.19
C TYR A 50 -6.70 -6.16 0.93
N LEU A 51 -5.69 -5.35 0.62
CA LEU A 51 -4.74 -4.85 1.61
C LEU A 51 -5.43 -3.96 2.65
N ALA A 52 -6.36 -3.09 2.24
CA ALA A 52 -7.11 -2.25 3.16
C ALA A 52 -7.93 -3.09 4.16
N GLU A 53 -8.69 -4.07 3.69
CA GLU A 53 -9.47 -5.00 4.54
C GLU A 53 -8.56 -5.82 5.47
N THR A 54 -7.41 -6.25 4.95
CA THR A 54 -6.40 -7.00 5.73
C THR A 54 -5.80 -6.15 6.84
N TYR A 55 -5.46 -4.89 6.57
CA TYR A 55 -4.92 -4.01 7.60
C TYR A 55 -5.98 -3.56 8.60
N GLU A 56 -7.20 -3.25 8.14
CA GLU A 56 -8.32 -2.87 9.00
C GLU A 56 -8.60 -3.92 10.08
N SER A 57 -8.52 -5.20 9.72
CA SER A 57 -8.70 -6.33 10.65
C SER A 57 -7.46 -6.64 11.52
N SER A 58 -6.34 -5.94 11.33
CA SER A 58 -5.06 -6.19 12.01
C SER A 58 -4.76 -5.19 13.13
N PHE A 59 -3.74 -5.48 13.94
CA PHE A 59 -3.20 -4.54 14.93
C PHE A 59 -2.70 -3.21 14.31
N LEU A 60 -2.35 -3.23 13.02
CA LEU A 60 -1.88 -2.04 12.29
C LEU A 60 -3.01 -1.18 11.72
N GLY A 61 -4.28 -1.62 11.80
CA GLY A 61 -5.40 -0.97 11.12
C GLY A 61 -5.57 0.51 11.47
N LYS A 62 -5.45 0.86 12.76
CA LYS A 62 -5.52 2.26 13.22
C LYS A 62 -4.39 3.15 12.71
N TYR A 63 -3.30 2.56 12.20
CA TYR A 63 -2.15 3.26 11.67
C TYR A 63 -2.16 3.25 10.14
N HIS A 64 -2.84 2.31 9.48
CA HIS A 64 -2.86 2.22 8.02
C HIS A 64 -3.61 3.41 7.41
N LEU A 65 -3.00 4.02 6.39
CA LEU A 65 -3.59 5.16 5.69
C LEU A 65 -3.97 4.80 4.25
N LYS A 66 -3.07 4.11 3.54
CA LYS A 66 -3.30 3.69 2.16
C LYS A 66 -2.32 2.62 1.72
N SER A 67 -2.76 1.83 0.76
CA SER A 67 -1.93 0.94 -0.04
C SER A 67 -1.98 1.41 -1.49
N VAL A 68 -0.83 1.41 -2.17
CA VAL A 68 -0.71 1.77 -3.58
C VAL A 68 0.08 0.69 -4.30
N VAL A 69 -0.52 0.09 -5.33
CA VAL A 69 0.20 -0.80 -6.24
C VAL A 69 1.01 0.06 -7.21
N ALA A 70 2.31 -0.18 -7.24
CA ALA A 70 3.25 0.59 -8.06
C ALA A 70 3.56 -0.10 -9.40
N ALA A 71 3.58 -1.44 -9.42
CA ALA A 71 3.93 -2.19 -10.62
C ALA A 71 3.43 -3.64 -10.55
N PHE A 72 3.37 -4.26 -11.72
CA PHE A 72 3.17 -5.69 -11.88
C PHE A 72 4.35 -6.31 -12.65
N SER A 73 4.64 -7.57 -12.37
CA SER A 73 5.56 -8.39 -13.17
C SER A 73 5.06 -9.81 -13.27
N ASP A 74 5.75 -10.59 -14.09
CA ASP A 74 5.66 -12.05 -13.99
C ASP A 74 6.23 -12.52 -12.64
N GLY A 75 5.65 -13.58 -12.10
CA GLY A 75 6.03 -14.21 -10.84
C GLY A 75 6.36 -15.69 -11.06
N GLU A 76 6.60 -16.44 -9.99
CA GLU A 76 6.98 -17.85 -10.10
C GLU A 76 5.77 -18.75 -10.41
N SER A 77 4.61 -18.39 -9.88
CA SER A 77 3.33 -19.11 -9.91
C SER A 77 2.14 -18.26 -10.36
N GLY A 78 2.39 -17.00 -10.72
CA GLY A 78 1.37 -16.08 -11.21
C GLY A 78 1.80 -14.62 -11.21
N LEU A 79 0.83 -13.73 -11.14
CA LEU A 79 1.05 -12.29 -11.27
C LEU A 79 1.65 -11.73 -9.98
N ARG A 80 2.83 -11.13 -10.07
CA ARG A 80 3.46 -10.45 -8.94
C ARG A 80 3.08 -8.98 -8.94
N ALA A 81 2.62 -8.48 -7.80
CA ALA A 81 2.27 -7.08 -7.59
C ALA A 81 3.20 -6.46 -6.55
N TYR A 82 3.75 -5.30 -6.87
CA TYR A 82 4.61 -4.51 -5.99
C TYR A 82 3.82 -3.33 -5.45
N PHE A 83 3.88 -3.10 -4.14
CA PHE A 83 3.08 -2.07 -3.50
C PHE A 83 3.84 -1.36 -2.38
N TRP A 84 3.33 -0.19 -2.03
CA TRP A 84 3.75 0.58 -0.86
C TRP A 84 2.55 0.80 0.04
N ASN A 85 2.77 0.60 1.34
CA ASN A 85 1.81 0.96 2.37
C ASN A 85 2.29 2.21 3.09
N THR A 86 1.37 3.14 3.34
CA THR A 86 1.63 4.30 4.17
C THR A 86 0.94 4.10 5.51
N PHE A 87 1.69 4.27 6.60
CA PHE A 87 1.19 4.24 7.95
C PHE A 87 1.44 5.57 8.66
N TRP A 88 0.51 5.96 9.50
CA TRP A 88 0.68 7.01 10.49
C TRP A 88 1.46 6.45 11.70
N ALA A 89 2.47 7.19 12.15
CA ALA A 89 3.24 6.88 13.34
C ALA A 89 3.23 8.07 14.33
N PRO A 90 2.68 7.88 15.54
CA PRO A 90 2.68 8.87 16.62
C PRO A 90 4.04 9.12 17.24
#